data_AF-A0A9D8Z9Q7-F1
#
_entry.id   AF-A0A9D8Z9Q7-F1
#
_cell.length_a   1.000
_cell.length_b   1.000
_cell.length_c   1.000
_cell.angle_alpha   90.00
_cell.angle_beta   90.00
_cell.angle_gamma   90.00
#
_symmetry.space_group_name_H-M   'P 1'
#
loop_
_entity.id
_entity.type
_entity.pdbx_description
1 polymer ?
#
loop_
_entity_poly.entity_id
_entity_poly.type
_entity_poly.pdbx_seq_one_letter_code
_entity_poly.pdbx_strand_id
1 'polypeptide(L)'
;MAEPNDIVPWLLDLKHQNQVRRLSAVMTEIRLVERKRQELREERAKLDVDPNGFTRISLQNGYGRYLQARTEALDTQILALKEKASEIQNSIKETMCSQSVLREDGGV
;
A
#
# COMPACT_ATOMS: atom_id res chain seq x y z
N MET A 1 35.21 -15.88 8.18
CA MET A 1 34.00 -16.44 8.81
C MET A 1 33.58 -15.44 9.88
N ALA A 2 32.32 -14.99 9.90
CA ALA A 2 31.85 -14.06 10.93
C ALA A 2 32.02 -14.72 12.31
N GLU A 3 32.52 -13.98 13.29
CA GLU A 3 32.61 -14.51 14.65
C GLU A 3 31.19 -14.75 15.21
N PRO A 4 30.99 -15.71 16.14
CA PRO A 4 29.66 -16.01 16.68
C PRO A 4 28.90 -14.78 17.24
N ASN A 5 29.64 -13.76 17.68
CA ASN A 5 29.09 -12.49 18.17
C ASN A 5 28.51 -11.56 17.08
N ASP A 6 28.84 -11.76 15.80
CA ASP A 6 28.40 -10.90 14.69
C ASP A 6 27.13 -11.40 13.98
N ILE A 7 26.67 -12.60 14.31
CA ILE A 7 25.54 -13.25 13.63
C ILE A 7 24.22 -12.50 13.89
N VAL A 8 24.01 -12.05 15.13
CA VAL A 8 22.75 -11.39 15.54
C VAL A 8 22.60 -10.01 14.89
N PRO A 9 23.60 -9.10 14.91
CA PRO A 9 23.53 -7.84 14.17
C PRO A 9 23.29 -8.04 12.67
N TRP A 10 23.99 -9.00 12.04
CA TRP A 10 23.82 -9.29 10.62
C TRP A 10 22.41 -9.76 10.26
N LEU A 11 21.81 -10.64 11.07
CA LEU A 11 20.42 -11.09 10.86
C LEU A 11 19.41 -9.95 11.00
N LEU A 12 19.62 -9.02 11.92
CA LEU A 12 18.76 -7.85 12.08
C LEU A 12 18.86 -6.89 10.90
N ASP A 13 20.06 -6.68 10.36
CA ASP A 13 20.24 -5.89 9.13
C ASP A 13 19.55 -6.54 7.93
N LEU A 14 19.66 -7.86 7.79
CA LEU A 14 18.97 -8.60 6.73
C LEU A 14 17.44 -8.48 6.87
N LYS A 15 16.93 -8.58 8.10
CA LYS A 15 15.50 -8.40 8.41
C LYS A 15 15.05 -6.97 8.04
N HIS A 16 15.81 -5.96 8.44
CA HIS A 16 15.51 -4.55 8.13
C HIS A 16 15.45 -4.32 6.61
N GLN A 17 16.45 -4.77 5.87
CA GLN A 17 16.47 -4.66 4.41
C GLN A 17 15.26 -5.34 3.75
N ASN A 18 14.86 -6.51 4.25
CA ASN A 18 13.67 -7.21 3.76
C ASN A 18 12.39 -6.41 4.03
N GLN A 19 12.23 -5.88 5.26
CA GLN A 19 11.09 -5.05 5.63
C GLN A 19 10.99 -3.78 4.76
N VAL A 20 12.12 -3.11 4.49
CA VAL A 20 12.17 -1.93 3.61
C VAL A 20 11.74 -2.28 2.18
N ARG A 21 12.21 -3.40 1.64
CA ARG A 21 11.77 -3.89 0.31
C ARG A 21 10.27 -4.17 0.27
N ARG A 22 9.73 -4.84 1.30
CA ARG A 22 8.29 -5.10 1.42
C ARG A 22 7.47 -3.82 1.50
N LEU A 23 7.92 -2.84 2.28
CA LEU A 23 7.27 -1.52 2.36
C LEU A 23 7.25 -0.83 0.99
N SER A 24 8.38 -0.82 0.28
CA SER A 24 8.49 -0.22 -1.06
C SER A 24 7.54 -0.87 -2.07
N ALA A 25 7.40 -2.20 -2.02
CA ALA A 25 6.46 -2.93 -2.88
C ALA A 25 5.01 -2.54 -2.58
N VAL A 26 4.62 -2.49 -1.29
CA VAL A 26 3.26 -2.08 -0.88
C VAL A 26 2.98 -0.63 -1.29
N MET A 27 3.94 0.28 -1.12
CA MET A 27 3.77 1.68 -1.56
C MET A 27 3.60 1.80 -3.08
N THR A 28 4.32 0.98 -3.85
CA THR A 28 4.14 0.92 -5.31
C THR A 28 2.75 0.42 -5.69
N GLU A 29 2.24 -0.58 -4.98
CA GLU A 29 0.89 -1.11 -5.18
C GLU A 29 -0.18 -0.06 -4.85
N ILE A 30 -0.04 0.67 -3.74
CA ILE A 30 -0.94 1.78 -3.37
C ILE A 30 -1.03 2.80 -4.51
N ARG A 31 0.11 3.25 -5.05
CA ARG A 31 0.14 4.24 -6.15
C ARG A 31 -0.57 3.74 -7.40
N LEU A 32 -0.43 2.46 -7.71
CA LEU A 32 -1.09 1.84 -8.87
C LEU A 32 -2.61 1.78 -8.68
N VAL A 33 -3.06 1.42 -7.49
CA VAL A 33 -4.50 1.36 -7.16
C VAL A 33 -5.10 2.77 -7.12
N GLU A 34 -4.39 3.75 -6.54
CA GLU A 34 -4.81 5.16 -6.52
C GLU A 34 -4.95 5.74 -7.93
N ARG A 35 -4.05 5.37 -8.86
CA ARG A 35 -4.18 5.76 -10.28
C ARG A 35 -5.44 5.19 -10.92
N LYS A 36 -5.70 3.88 -10.75
CA LYS A 36 -6.91 3.23 -11.28
C LYS A 36 -8.20 3.85 -10.72
N ARG A 37 -8.19 4.20 -9.44
CA ARG A 37 -9.30 4.90 -8.78
C ARG A 37 -9.55 6.27 -9.43
N GLN A 38 -8.49 6.99 -9.76
CA GLN A 38 -8.60 8.28 -10.43
C GLN A 38 -9.16 8.15 -11.85
N GLU A 39 -8.69 7.17 -12.63
CA GLU A 39 -9.20 6.86 -13.97
C GLU A 39 -10.72 6.58 -13.95
N LEU A 40 -11.20 5.79 -12.98
CA LEU A 40 -12.63 5.49 -12.83
C LEU A 40 -13.47 6.71 -12.46
N ARG A 41 -12.91 7.63 -11.66
CA ARG A 41 -13.59 8.90 -11.31
C ARG A 41 -13.74 9.80 -12.52
N GLU A 42 -12.70 9.91 -13.33
CA GLU A 42 -12.73 10.67 -14.58
C GLU A 42 -13.72 10.07 -15.57
N GLU A 43 -13.79 8.74 -15.65
CA GLU A 43 -14.76 8.04 -16.47
C GLU A 43 -16.20 8.29 -16.00
N ARG A 44 -16.45 8.25 -14.68
CA ARG A 44 -17.76 8.59 -14.12
C ARG A 44 -18.14 10.05 -14.41
N ALA A 45 -17.21 10.98 -14.26
CA ALA A 45 -17.46 12.40 -14.53
C ALA A 45 -17.84 12.65 -16.00
N LYS A 46 -17.34 11.85 -16.94
CA LYS A 46 -17.74 11.94 -18.36
C LYS A 46 -19.19 11.49 -18.60
N LEU A 47 -19.71 10.57 -17.78
CA LEU A 47 -21.11 10.11 -17.90
C LEU A 47 -22.11 11.18 -17.46
N ASP A 48 -21.76 12.00 -16.47
CA ASP A 48 -22.63 13.06 -15.93
C ASP A 48 -22.83 14.25 -16.90
N VAL A 49 -22.09 14.30 -18.01
CA VAL A 49 -22.07 15.44 -18.96
C VAL A 49 -22.88 15.17 -20.25
N ASP A 50 -23.30 13.92 -20.53
CA ASP A 50 -23.91 13.55 -21.83
C ASP A 50 -25.45 13.73 -21.85
N PRO A 51 -26.01 14.63 -22.69
CA PRO A 51 -27.43 15.01 -22.67
C PRO A 51 -28.40 14.05 -23.41
N ASN A 52 -27.94 12.92 -23.96
CA ASN A 52 -28.73 12.12 -24.90
C ASN A 52 -29.51 10.94 -24.28
N GLY A 53 -30.83 11.13 -24.06
CA GLY A 53 -31.91 10.15 -24.33
C GLY A 53 -32.17 8.98 -23.36
N PHE A 54 -33.46 8.74 -23.07
CA PHE A 54 -34.00 7.74 -22.11
C PHE A 54 -33.52 6.29 -22.27
N THR A 55 -33.23 5.81 -23.48
CA THR A 55 -32.74 4.44 -23.74
C THR A 55 -31.27 4.26 -23.33
N ARG A 56 -30.49 5.34 -23.32
CA ARG A 56 -29.09 5.38 -22.87
C ARG A 56 -28.99 5.48 -21.35
N ILE A 57 -29.99 6.09 -20.70
CA ILE A 57 -30.08 6.25 -19.24
C ILE A 57 -30.07 4.90 -18.50
N SER A 58 -30.71 3.84 -19.01
CA SER A 58 -30.72 2.53 -18.33
C SER A 58 -29.34 1.84 -18.32
N LEU A 59 -28.66 1.81 -19.48
CA LEU A 59 -27.30 1.28 -19.60
C LEU A 59 -26.27 2.17 -18.90
N GLN A 60 -26.40 3.49 -18.98
CA GLN A 60 -25.57 4.45 -18.22
C GLN A 60 -25.79 4.32 -16.72
N ASN A 61 -27.01 4.04 -16.25
CA ASN A 61 -27.28 3.78 -14.83
C ASN A 61 -26.63 2.46 -14.36
N GLY A 62 -26.70 1.40 -15.16
CA GLY A 62 -26.00 0.14 -14.87
C GLY A 62 -24.49 0.31 -14.84
N TYR A 63 -23.93 1.01 -15.85
CA TYR A 63 -22.51 1.29 -15.95
C TYR A 63 -22.01 2.24 -14.85
N GLY A 64 -22.78 3.28 -14.52
CA GLY A 64 -22.50 4.18 -13.42
C GLY A 64 -22.48 3.47 -12.06
N ARG A 65 -23.42 2.55 -11.82
CA ARG A 65 -23.39 1.67 -10.64
C ARG A 65 -22.17 0.76 -10.63
N TYR A 66 -21.77 0.21 -11.78
CA TYR A 66 -20.54 -0.57 -11.89
C TYR A 66 -19.30 0.26 -11.55
N LEU A 67 -19.16 1.47 -12.12
CA LEU A 67 -18.04 2.37 -11.83
C LEU A 67 -18.00 2.77 -10.36
N GLN A 68 -19.16 3.02 -9.75
CA GLN A 68 -19.27 3.31 -8.32
C GLN A 68 -18.80 2.11 -7.47
N ALA A 69 -19.38 0.92 -7.69
CA ALA A 69 -19.01 -0.29 -6.94
C ALA A 69 -17.53 -0.64 -7.11
N ARG A 70 -16.99 -0.44 -8.32
CA ARG A 70 -15.57 -0.64 -8.59
C ARG A 70 -14.70 0.36 -7.84
N THR A 71 -15.10 1.64 -7.79
CA THR A 71 -14.39 2.68 -7.03
C THR A 71 -14.39 2.37 -5.54
N GLU A 72 -15.53 1.96 -4.99
CA GLU A 72 -15.66 1.54 -3.58
C GLU A 72 -14.74 0.35 -3.26
N ALA A 73 -14.68 -0.66 -4.14
CA ALA A 73 -13.78 -1.80 -3.97
C ALA A 73 -12.29 -1.39 -3.99
N LEU A 74 -11.90 -0.44 -4.87
CA LEU A 74 -10.54 0.09 -4.87
C LEU A 74 -10.25 0.91 -3.61
N ASP A 75 -11.22 1.62 -3.06
CA ASP A 75 -11.07 2.37 -1.81
C ASP A 75 -10.81 1.43 -0.63
N THR A 76 -11.55 0.32 -0.54
CA THR A 76 -11.28 -0.73 0.45
C THR A 76 -9.89 -1.33 0.27
N GLN A 77 -9.45 -1.59 -0.96
CA GLN A 77 -8.12 -2.11 -1.24
C GLN A 77 -7.02 -1.13 -0.82
N ILE A 78 -7.19 0.17 -1.08
CA ILE A 78 -6.23 1.21 -0.67
C ILE A 78 -6.13 1.26 0.87
N LEU A 79 -7.25 1.19 1.58
CA LEU A 79 -7.26 1.19 3.04
C LEU A 79 -6.50 -0.02 3.60
N ALA A 80 -6.77 -1.22 3.11
CA ALA A 80 -6.06 -2.43 3.52
C ALA A 80 -4.55 -2.37 3.24
N LEU A 81 -4.15 -1.82 2.09
CA LEU A 81 -2.74 -1.64 1.76
C LEU A 81 -2.06 -0.58 2.66
N LYS A 82 -2.77 0.49 3.03
CA LYS A 82 -2.26 1.51 3.97
C LYS A 82 -2.08 0.95 5.37
N GLU A 83 -3.02 0.12 5.84
CA GLU A 83 -2.90 -0.60 7.10
C GLU A 83 -1.67 -1.51 7.10
N LYS A 84 -1.51 -2.34 6.07
CA LYS A 84 -0.33 -3.19 5.88
C LYS A 84 0.98 -2.39 5.83
N ALA A 85 0.98 -1.22 5.20
CA ALA A 85 2.14 -0.34 5.19
C ALA A 85 2.49 0.18 6.60
N SER A 86 1.46 0.57 7.38
CA SER A 86 1.61 1.01 8.78
C SER A 86 2.19 -0.10 9.66
N GLU A 87 1.69 -1.33 9.52
CA GLU A 87 2.22 -2.50 10.23
C GLU A 87 3.71 -2.73 9.93
N ILE A 88 4.10 -2.68 8.65
CA ILE A 88 5.50 -2.84 8.25
C ILE A 88 6.35 -1.70 8.82
N GLN A 89 5.86 -0.46 8.80
CA GLN A 89 6.56 0.68 9.38
C GLN A 89 6.77 0.53 10.89
N ASN A 90 5.77 0.05 11.62
CA ASN A 90 5.90 -0.21 13.06
C ASN A 90 6.90 -1.34 13.32
N SER A 91 6.86 -2.43 12.54
CA SER A 91 7.83 -3.52 12.63
C SER A 91 9.28 -3.08 12.32
N ILE A 92 9.46 -2.12 11.41
CA ILE A 92 10.77 -1.49 11.14
C ILE A 92 11.25 -0.71 12.36
N LYS A 93 10.38 0.11 12.99
CA LYS A 93 10.73 0.86 14.21
C LYS A 93 11.18 -0.06 15.34
N GLU A 94 10.44 -1.14 15.59
CA GLU A 94 10.81 -2.16 16.59
C GLU A 94 12.17 -2.81 16.30
N THR A 95 12.43 -3.10 15.02
CA THR A 95 13.71 -3.70 14.59
C THR A 95 14.85 -2.72 14.79
N MET A 96 14.66 -1.43 14.49
CA MET A 96 15.63 -0.38 14.75
C MET A 96 15.88 -0.16 16.25
N CYS A 97 14.84 -0.16 17.08
CA CYS A 97 15.00 -0.09 18.54
C CYS A 97 15.84 -1.25 19.06
N SER A 98 15.57 -2.47 18.60
CA SER A 98 16.33 -3.66 18.97
C SER A 98 17.81 -3.56 18.55
N GLN A 99 18.08 -3.00 17.36
CA GLN A 99 19.45 -2.73 16.90
C GLN A 99 20.16 -1.66 17.75
N SER A 100 19.46 -0.62 18.21
CA SER A 100 20.02 0.41 19.09
C SER A 100 20.47 -0.18 20.42
N VAL A 101 19.60 -0.98 21.05
CA VAL A 101 19.89 -1.63 22.35
C VAL A 101 21.11 -2.54 22.23
N LEU A 102 21.19 -3.37 21.19
CA LEU A 102 22.34 -4.26 20.99
C LEU A 102 23.65 -3.50 20.75
N ARG A 103 23.61 -2.29 20.20
CA ARG A 103 24.78 -1.42 20.02
C ARG A 103 25.19 -0.73 21.33
N GLU A 104 24.24 -0.45 22.22
CA GLU A 104 24.50 0.12 23.55
C GLU A 104 25.02 -0.93 24.54
N ASP A 105 24.45 -2.15 24.54
CA ASP A 105 24.88 -3.26 25.40
C ASP A 105 26.20 -3.92 24.93
N GLY A 106 26.52 -3.82 23.64
CA GLY A 106 27.78 -4.30 23.05
C GLY A 106 28.97 -3.36 23.24
N GLY A 107 28.81 -2.26 23.99
CA GLY A 107 29.83 -1.25 24.23
C GLY A 107 31.01 -1.75 25.08
N VAL A 108 32.02 -2.27 24.38
CA VAL A 108 33.44 -1.94 24.61
C VAL A 108 33.85 -0.91 23.57
#